data_AF-A0A954GR37-F1
#
_entry.id   AF-A0A954GR37-F1
#
_cell.length_a   1.000
_cell.length_b   1.000
_cell.length_c   1.000
_cell.angle_alpha   90.00
_cell.angle_beta   90.00
_cell.angle_gamma   90.00
#
_symmetry.space_group_name_H-M   'P 1'
#
loop_
_entity.id
_entity.type
_entity.pdbx_description
1 polymer ?
#
loop_
_entity_poly.entity_id
_entity_poly.type
_entity_poly.pdbx_seq_one_letter_code
_entity_poly.pdbx_strand_id
1 'polypeptide(L)'
;SSHLKLLFDIYHVQIMDGDVIRRIHQHKEYLGHIHTAGNPGRAELDDVQEINYPAVMKALLDVGYDGYVGQEFIPTRDPWAGLAEAVAKCDV
;
A
#
# COMPACT_ATOMS: atom_id res chain seq x y z
N SER A 1 0.27 18.68 15.29
CA SER A 1 -1.03 18.37 15.93
C SER A 1 -1.19 16.86 15.95
N SER A 2 -1.67 16.26 17.03
CA SER A 2 -2.01 14.83 17.08
C SER A 2 -3.18 14.45 16.16
N HIS A 3 -3.94 15.46 15.69
CA HIS A 3 -5.11 15.30 14.83
C HIS A 3 -4.82 15.44 13.33
N LEU A 4 -3.55 15.63 12.95
CA LEU A 4 -3.14 15.71 11.55
C LEU A 4 -2.17 14.56 11.26
N LYS A 5 -2.52 13.73 10.27
CA LYS A 5 -1.71 12.61 9.79
C LYS A 5 -1.72 12.59 8.26
N LEU A 6 -0.77 11.85 7.69
CA LEU A 6 -0.65 11.65 6.26
C LEU A 6 -1.36 10.37 5.82
N LEU A 7 -2.06 10.47 4.69
CA LEU A 7 -2.36 9.33 3.86
C LEU A 7 -1.09 8.97 3.09
N PHE A 8 -0.57 7.76 3.31
CA PHE A 8 0.58 7.24 2.58
C PHE A 8 0.07 6.27 1.51
N ASP A 9 -0.08 6.80 0.30
CA ASP A 9 -0.45 6.04 -0.88
C ASP A 9 0.80 5.40 -1.48
N ILE A 10 0.90 4.07 -1.39
CA ILE A 10 2.08 3.31 -1.82
C ILE A 10 2.28 3.42 -3.34
N TYR A 11 1.21 3.48 -4.12
CA TYR A 11 1.28 3.63 -5.57
C TYR A 11 1.91 4.97 -5.95
N HIS A 12 1.45 6.06 -5.32
CA HIS A 12 2.02 7.39 -5.56
C HIS A 12 3.46 7.52 -5.09
N VAL A 13 3.80 6.96 -3.92
CA VAL A 13 5.18 6.97 -3.42
C VAL A 13 6.09 6.16 -4.35
N GLN A 14 5.67 5.01 -4.85
CA GLN A 14 6.48 4.23 -5.79
C GLN A 14 6.82 5.03 -7.05
N ILE A 15 5.85 5.76 -7.63
CA ILE A 15 6.06 6.55 -8.85
C ILE A 15 6.96 7.76 -8.61
N MET A 16 6.70 8.52 -7.55
CA MET A 16 7.34 9.82 -7.36
C MET A 16 8.73 9.69 -6.73
N ASP A 17 8.89 8.69 -5.87
CA ASP A 17 9.90 8.72 -4.83
C ASP A 17 10.62 7.39 -4.62
N GLY A 18 9.97 6.27 -4.93
CA GLY A 18 10.46 4.92 -4.67
C GLY A 18 10.81 4.67 -3.21
N ASP A 19 11.64 3.66 -2.97
CA ASP A 19 12.24 3.37 -1.64
C ASP A 19 11.19 3.25 -0.51
N VAL A 20 10.05 2.64 -0.85
CA VAL A 20 8.81 2.62 -0.05
C VAL A 20 9.03 2.16 1.39
N ILE A 21 9.72 1.02 1.58
CA ILE A 21 9.96 0.45 2.91
C ILE A 21 10.78 1.42 3.79
N ARG A 22 11.86 1.99 3.24
CA ARG A 22 12.68 2.95 3.99
C ARG A 22 11.86 4.17 4.40
N ARG A 23 10.98 4.65 3.53
CA ARG A 23 10.10 5.80 3.80
C ARG A 23 9.04 5.50 4.86
N ILE A 24 8.48 4.29 4.87
CA ILE A 24 7.59 3.85 5.96
C ILE A 24 8.31 3.97 7.31
N HIS A 25 9.55 3.45 7.41
CA HIS A 25 10.33 3.58 8.65
C HIS A 25 10.65 5.02 9.02
N GLN A 26 10.98 5.88 8.04
CA GLN A 26 11.30 7.29 8.27
C GLN A 26 10.09 8.12 8.70
N HIS A 27 8.89 7.79 8.22
CA HIS A 27 7.70 8.61 8.38
C HIS A 27 6.62 7.99 9.26
N LYS A 28 6.91 6.87 9.93
CA LYS A 28 5.95 6.10 10.78
C LYS A 28 5.13 6.97 11.75
N GLU A 29 5.73 8.01 12.33
CA GLU A 29 5.06 8.90 13.29
C GLU A 29 3.95 9.76 12.66
N TYR A 30 3.95 9.88 11.33
CA TYR A 30 3.01 10.70 10.57
C TYR A 30 1.96 9.90 9.81
N LEU A 31 2.13 8.57 9.68
CA LEU A 31 1.18 7.72 8.96
C LEU A 31 -0.16 7.67 9.70
N GLY A 32 -1.25 7.91 8.98
CA GLY A 32 -2.62 7.82 9.52
C GLY A 32 -3.53 6.92 8.70
N HIS A 33 -3.25 6.75 7.41
CA HIS A 33 -3.95 5.81 6.54
C HIS A 33 -3.03 5.37 5.38
N ILE A 34 -3.28 4.20 4.81
CA ILE A 34 -2.50 3.62 3.71
C ILE A 34 -3.42 3.28 2.55
N HIS A 35 -3.01 3.61 1.32
CA HIS A 35 -3.66 3.14 0.09
C HIS A 35 -2.71 2.26 -0.71
N THR A 36 -3.29 1.37 -1.51
CA THR A 36 -2.58 0.39 -2.35
C THR A 36 -3.17 0.37 -3.77
N ALA A 37 -2.30 0.17 -4.76
CA ALA A 37 -2.62 -0.16 -6.15
C ALA A 37 -1.37 -0.69 -6.87
N GLY A 38 -1.53 -1.49 -7.93
CA GLY A 38 -0.41 -1.94 -8.75
C GLY A 38 0.24 -0.82 -9.55
N ASN A 39 1.57 -0.69 -9.52
CA ASN A 39 2.36 0.22 -10.37
C ASN A 39 2.96 -0.56 -11.57
N PRO A 40 2.84 -0.10 -12.84
CA PRO A 40 2.46 1.25 -13.31
C PRO A 40 1.00 1.50 -13.69
N GLY A 41 0.10 0.50 -13.57
CA GLY A 41 -1.27 0.60 -14.12
C GLY A 41 -2.34 1.23 -13.23
N ARG A 42 -2.05 1.46 -11.94
CA ARG A 42 -3.05 1.70 -10.88
C ARG A 42 -4.15 0.62 -10.84
N ALA A 43 -3.75 -0.60 -11.17
CA ALA A 43 -4.64 -1.75 -11.35
C ALA A 43 -4.41 -2.77 -10.22
N GLU A 44 -4.80 -4.02 -10.45
CA GLU A 44 -4.61 -5.13 -9.51
C GLU A 44 -3.17 -5.23 -8.96
N LEU A 45 -3.03 -5.80 -7.77
CA LEU A 45 -1.75 -6.03 -7.09
C LEU A 45 -1.06 -7.32 -7.59
N ASP A 46 -1.39 -7.78 -8.79
CA ASP A 46 -0.96 -9.07 -9.35
C ASP A 46 0.54 -9.08 -9.74
N ASP A 47 0.96 -10.03 -10.58
CA ASP A 47 2.36 -10.16 -10.99
C ASP A 47 2.71 -9.35 -12.24
N VAL A 48 1.78 -8.54 -12.77
CA VAL A 48 2.06 -7.60 -13.88
C VAL A 48 2.51 -6.22 -13.40
N GLN A 49 2.45 -5.98 -12.09
CA GLN A 49 2.92 -4.77 -11.41
C GLN A 49 4.20 -5.03 -10.61
N GLU A 50 4.95 -3.99 -10.25
CA GLU A 50 6.33 -4.11 -9.76
C GLU A 50 6.52 -4.14 -8.22
N ILE A 51 5.48 -3.88 -7.43
CA ILE A 51 5.56 -3.70 -5.97
C ILE A 51 5.33 -5.03 -5.24
N ASN A 52 6.28 -5.42 -4.38
CA ASN A 52 6.11 -6.57 -3.48
C ASN A 52 5.31 -6.19 -2.22
N TYR A 53 3.98 -6.23 -2.31
CA TYR A 53 3.08 -5.85 -1.21
C TYR A 53 3.28 -6.62 0.11
N PRO A 54 3.49 -7.94 0.14
CA PRO A 54 3.79 -8.65 1.38
C PRO A 54 4.98 -8.08 2.17
N ALA A 55 6.04 -7.66 1.48
CA ALA A 55 7.20 -7.03 2.14
C ALA A 55 6.87 -5.63 2.67
N VAL A 56 6.05 -4.86 1.95
CA VAL A 56 5.60 -3.53 2.37
C VAL A 56 4.69 -3.62 3.60
N MET A 57 3.77 -4.59 3.65
CA MET A 57 2.89 -4.80 4.81
C MET A 57 3.66 -5.23 6.05
N LYS A 58 4.68 -6.09 5.91
CA LYS A 58 5.59 -6.42 7.01
C LYS A 58 6.29 -5.18 7.56
N ALA A 59 6.72 -4.27 6.70
CA ALA A 59 7.33 -3.01 7.16
C ALA A 59 6.33 -2.13 7.94
N LEU A 60 5.04 -2.13 7.57
CA LEU A 60 3.99 -1.45 8.33
C LEU A 60 3.80 -2.08 9.72
N LEU A 61 3.77 -3.42 9.81
CA LEU A 61 3.70 -4.14 11.08
C LEU A 61 4.94 -3.85 11.95
N ASP A 62 6.14 -3.86 11.35
CA ASP A 62 7.41 -3.62 12.05
C ASP A 62 7.47 -2.22 12.68
N VAL A 63 6.81 -1.23 12.08
CA VAL A 63 6.70 0.12 12.65
C VAL A 63 5.51 0.30 13.59
N GLY A 64 4.72 -0.76 13.82
CA GLY A 64 3.57 -0.76 14.71
C GLY A 64 2.34 -0.05 14.15
N TYR A 65 2.18 0.01 12.83
CA TYR A 65 0.97 0.56 12.22
C TYR A 65 -0.22 -0.40 12.45
N ASP A 66 -1.27 0.11 13.08
CA ASP A 66 -2.47 -0.63 13.48
C ASP A 66 -3.76 -0.10 12.81
N GLY A 67 -3.61 0.79 11.84
CA GLY A 67 -4.71 1.38 11.07
C GLY A 67 -5.15 0.53 9.87
N TYR A 68 -6.03 1.09 9.05
CA TYR A 68 -6.57 0.41 7.86
C TYR A 68 -5.65 0.57 6.63
N VAL A 69 -5.67 -0.45 5.76
CA VAL A 69 -5.06 -0.44 4.43
C VAL A 69 -6.17 -0.47 3.38
N GLY A 70 -6.33 0.62 2.65
CA GLY A 70 -7.31 0.76 1.57
C GLY A 70 -6.82 0.16 0.25
N GLN A 71 -7.71 -0.56 -0.44
CA GLN A 71 -7.47 -1.13 -1.76
C GLN A 71 -8.03 -0.16 -2.81
N GLU A 72 -7.22 0.80 -3.27
CA GLU A 72 -7.62 1.92 -4.14
C GLU A 72 -7.08 1.74 -5.57
N PHE A 73 -7.41 0.60 -6.18
CA PHE A 73 -7.05 0.31 -7.57
C PHE A 73 -8.27 0.31 -8.49
N ILE A 74 -8.00 0.42 -9.80
CA ILE A 74 -9.00 0.35 -10.87
C ILE A 74 -9.05 -1.10 -11.37
N PRO A 75 -10.13 -1.86 -11.13
CA PRO A 75 -10.22 -3.22 -11.62
C PRO A 75 -10.20 -3.27 -13.16
N THR A 76 -9.34 -4.12 -13.72
CA THR A 76 -9.25 -4.40 -15.16
C THR A 76 -9.91 -5.72 -15.54
N ARG A 77 -10.20 -6.56 -14.54
CA ARG A 77 -10.93 -7.83 -14.63
C ARG A 77 -12.05 -7.87 -13.58
N ASP A 78 -12.56 -9.06 -13.26
CA ASP A 78 -13.60 -9.22 -12.24
C ASP A 78 -13.22 -8.51 -10.92
N PRO A 79 -13.99 -7.49 -10.48
CA PRO A 79 -13.63 -6.68 -9.32
C PRO A 79 -13.54 -7.47 -8.02
N TRP A 80 -14.36 -8.50 -7.85
CA TRP A 80 -14.35 -9.32 -6.64
C TRP A 80 -13.10 -10.19 -6.56
N ALA A 81 -12.71 -10.83 -7.66
CA ALA A 81 -11.47 -11.56 -7.74
C ALA A 81 -10.25 -10.64 -7.59
N GLY A 82 -10.30 -9.41 -8.10
CA GLY A 82 -9.24 -8.41 -7.90
C GLY A 82 -9.10 -8.01 -6.44
N LEU A 83 -10.23 -7.70 -5.78
CA LEU A 83 -10.24 -7.31 -4.38
C LEU A 83 -9.78 -8.44 -3.45
N ALA A 84 -10.24 -9.67 -3.69
CA ALA A 84 -9.83 -10.84 -2.91
C ALA A 84 -8.32 -11.10 -3.01
N GLU A 85 -7.73 -10.97 -4.21
CA GLU A 85 -6.28 -11.07 -4.39
C GLU A 85 -5.55 -9.95 -3.65
N ALA A 86 -6.01 -8.71 -3.77
CA ALA A 86 -5.37 -7.56 -3.16
C ALA A 86 -5.36 -7.67 -1.62
N VAL A 87 -6.47 -8.13 -1.03
CA VAL A 87 -6.56 -8.45 0.41
C VAL A 87 -5.59 -9.56 0.78
N ALA A 88 -5.59 -10.69 0.04
CA ALA A 88 -4.71 -11.82 0.33
C ALA A 88 -3.21 -11.47 0.23
N LYS A 89 -2.81 -10.61 -0.71
CA LYS A 89 -1.43 -10.13 -0.83
C LYS A 89 -1.03 -9.14 0.28
N CYS A 90 -2.02 -8.53 0.94
CA CYS A 90 -1.79 -7.58 2.02
C CYS A 90 -1.99 -8.17 3.44
N ASP A 91 -2.49 -9.40 3.54
CA ASP A 91 -2.70 -10.12 4.81
C ASP A 91 -1.44 -10.91 5.16
N VAL A 92 -0.62 -10.39 6.09
CA VAL A 92 0.71 -10.92 6.46
C VAL A 92 0.88 -11.14 7.96
#